data_AF-A0A0B4H831-F1
#
_entry.id   AF-A0A0B4H831-F1
#
_cell.length_a   1.000
_cell.length_b   1.000
_cell.length_c   1.000
_cell.angle_alpha   90.00
_cell.angle_beta   90.00
_cell.angle_gamma   90.00
#
_symmetry.space_group_name_H-M   'P 1'
#
loop_
_entity.id
_entity.type
_entity.pdbx_description
1 polymer ?
#
loop_
_entity_poly.entity_id
_entity_poly.type
_entity_poly.pdbx_seq_one_letter_code
_entity_poly.pdbx_strand_id
1 'polypeptide(L)'
;MPRDPHTLLKQAEKKLSGGDGFWGFLSDKSGSDSDGADLLEKAANAFMAENSFVEAGKAFEKLAAVYRDKLELDSSAAGAAGSAIEAYVKAGDAAAAARCFELLRSPALKKGQSNRVDRYGRLLAGLYEKTLGDMKSASLCYDAIAEEYESNHNPHNARKNRIQAAATRAIYFAQLVTAGTNPHESAKDLKYVERTLMKLAQDSYNTNEMLFRLGVVYLITGDSNDYDKAAAPAAPAAASVAAQATAAGSAAGTLAEEANAALDAQTRLDYGFTRSREGALVRDLAAALKADNLPQFVKLVMQYPGTNEESKAWNETMLMLAGGYKWKGNAVKAEIERQKRQPFEDSQNEGQQQSWGNQPPPQQYSQPQYQSREHAQYPPEKQGANDLEPDVPDANEWA
;
A
#
# COMPACT_ATOMS: atom_id res chain seq x y z
N MET A 1 -33.72 -26.32 12.94
CA MET A 1 -34.14 -25.50 11.79
C MET A 1 -33.43 -24.15 11.91
N PRO A 2 -32.72 -23.66 10.88
CA PRO A 2 -32.31 -22.26 10.86
C PRO A 2 -33.57 -21.41 10.99
N ARG A 3 -33.62 -20.51 11.97
CA ARG A 3 -34.75 -19.58 12.08
C ARG A 3 -34.60 -18.57 10.95
N ASP A 4 -35.68 -18.37 10.20
CA ASP A 4 -35.76 -17.36 9.13
C ASP A 4 -35.18 -16.02 9.61
N PRO A 5 -34.17 -15.45 8.93
CA PRO A 5 -33.47 -14.24 9.37
C PRO A 5 -34.41 -13.04 9.45
N HIS A 6 -35.43 -12.95 8.59
CA HIS A 6 -36.41 -11.87 8.65
C HIS A 6 -37.26 -11.94 9.92
N THR A 7 -37.63 -13.15 10.35
CA THR A 7 -38.33 -13.36 11.62
C THR A 7 -37.47 -12.95 12.82
N LEU A 8 -36.16 -13.29 12.81
CA LEU A 8 -35.23 -12.87 13.87
C LEU A 8 -35.07 -11.35 13.92
N LEU A 9 -34.92 -10.70 12.77
CA LEU A 9 -34.80 -9.25 12.66
C LEU A 9 -36.04 -8.53 13.22
N LYS A 10 -37.24 -9.03 12.88
CA LYS A 10 -38.51 -8.48 13.41
C LYS A 10 -38.63 -8.65 14.93
N GLN A 11 -38.15 -9.77 15.48
CA GLN A 11 -38.13 -9.99 16.92
C GLN A 11 -37.14 -9.05 17.62
N ALA A 12 -35.97 -8.86 17.02
CA ALA A 12 -34.96 -7.93 17.52
C ALA A 12 -35.50 -6.50 17.57
N GLU A 13 -36.19 -6.06 16.51
CA GLU A 13 -36.82 -4.73 16.46
C GLU A 13 -37.84 -4.50 17.57
N LYS A 14 -38.68 -5.50 17.82
CA LYS A 14 -39.65 -5.45 18.91
C LYS A 14 -39.00 -5.37 20.29
N LYS A 15 -37.85 -6.03 20.48
CA LYS A 15 -37.09 -5.98 21.72
C LYS A 15 -36.42 -4.61 21.90
N LEU A 16 -35.84 -4.07 20.83
CA LEU A 16 -35.12 -2.80 20.82
C LEU A 16 -36.02 -1.57 20.89
N SER A 17 -37.30 -1.66 20.49
CA SER A 17 -38.22 -0.53 20.56
C SER A 17 -38.68 -0.23 22.00
N GLY A 18 -38.55 -1.19 22.92
CA GLY A 18 -39.33 -1.17 24.16
C GLY A 18 -40.83 -1.26 23.86
N GLY A 19 -41.64 -1.72 24.79
CA GLY A 19 -43.09 -1.57 24.62
C GLY A 19 -43.50 -0.12 24.89
N ASP A 20 -44.12 0.56 23.92
CA ASP A 20 -44.66 1.94 24.03
C ASP A 20 -45.88 2.05 24.98
N GLY A 21 -45.85 1.41 26.14
CA GLY A 21 -46.98 1.40 27.08
C GLY A 21 -46.56 1.41 28.54
N PHE A 22 -47.57 1.46 29.41
CA PHE A 22 -47.49 1.41 30.88
C PHE A 22 -46.54 0.32 31.44
N TRP A 23 -46.27 -0.75 30.67
CA TRP A 23 -45.34 -1.83 31.02
C TRP A 23 -43.85 -1.53 30.74
N GLY A 24 -43.52 -0.54 29.90
CA GLY A 24 -42.14 -0.14 29.58
C GLY A 24 -41.41 0.57 30.72
N PHE A 25 -42.15 1.06 31.73
CA PHE A 25 -41.58 1.61 32.97
C PHE A 25 -41.13 0.51 33.95
N LEU A 26 -41.59 -0.74 33.77
CA LEU A 26 -41.29 -1.88 34.66
C LEU A 26 -40.25 -2.84 34.07
N SER A 27 -39.83 -2.67 32.81
CA SER A 27 -38.84 -3.54 32.16
C SER A 27 -37.43 -2.98 32.32
N ASP A 28 -36.48 -3.82 32.74
CA ASP A 28 -35.05 -3.51 32.69
C ASP A 28 -34.62 -3.28 31.23
N LYS A 29 -34.46 -2.01 30.87
CA LYS A 29 -34.18 -1.56 29.51
C LYS A 29 -32.86 -2.13 28.98
N SER A 30 -31.85 -2.27 29.85
CA SER A 30 -30.55 -2.82 29.48
C SER A 30 -30.66 -4.29 29.04
N GLY A 31 -31.45 -5.10 29.74
CA GLY A 31 -31.74 -6.49 29.35
C GLY A 31 -32.48 -6.60 28.02
N SER A 32 -33.41 -5.68 27.74
CA SER A 32 -34.13 -5.67 26.45
C SER A 32 -33.24 -5.32 25.25
N ASP A 33 -32.27 -4.42 25.45
CA ASP A 33 -31.33 -4.03 24.42
C ASP A 33 -30.29 -5.13 24.16
N SER A 34 -29.83 -5.83 25.20
CA SER A 34 -28.96 -7.01 25.06
C SER A 34 -29.66 -8.16 24.32
N ASP A 35 -30.90 -8.50 24.70
CA ASP A 35 -31.72 -9.50 24.00
C ASP A 35 -31.91 -9.14 22.52
N GLY A 36 -32.12 -7.85 22.25
CA GLY A 36 -32.25 -7.31 20.90
C GLY A 36 -30.97 -7.43 20.09
N ALA A 37 -29.81 -7.13 20.68
CA ALA A 37 -28.51 -7.29 20.06
C ALA A 37 -28.23 -8.77 19.69
N ASP A 38 -28.49 -9.71 20.60
CA ASP A 38 -28.33 -11.14 20.34
C ASP A 38 -29.19 -11.63 19.17
N LEU A 39 -30.41 -11.12 19.04
CA LEU A 39 -31.30 -11.46 17.94
C LEU A 39 -30.85 -10.84 16.62
N LEU A 40 -30.33 -9.60 16.64
CA LEU A 40 -29.73 -8.97 15.46
C LEU A 40 -28.49 -9.75 14.99
N GLU A 41 -27.62 -10.15 15.89
CA GLU A 41 -26.43 -10.94 15.55
C GLU A 41 -26.82 -12.28 14.92
N LYS A 42 -27.79 -12.99 15.51
CA LYS A 42 -28.32 -14.23 14.93
C LYS A 42 -28.92 -14.00 13.53
N ALA A 43 -29.67 -12.91 13.34
CA ALA A 43 -30.24 -12.57 12.04
C ALA A 43 -29.15 -12.26 11.01
N ALA A 44 -28.16 -11.45 11.37
CA ALA A 44 -27.05 -11.06 10.49
C ALA A 44 -26.23 -12.28 10.05
N ASN A 45 -25.90 -13.17 10.99
CA ASN A 45 -25.20 -14.43 10.70
C ASN A 45 -26.04 -15.39 9.84
N ALA A 46 -27.37 -15.43 10.03
CA ALA A 46 -28.25 -16.21 9.16
C ALA A 46 -28.31 -15.63 7.73
N PHE A 47 -28.39 -14.30 7.57
CA PHE A 47 -28.28 -13.66 6.25
C PHE A 47 -26.93 -13.95 5.58
N MET A 48 -25.83 -13.97 6.33
CA MET A 48 -24.52 -14.37 5.81
C MET A 48 -24.52 -15.81 5.29
N ALA A 49 -25.13 -16.74 6.04
CA ALA A 49 -25.23 -18.14 5.65
C ALA A 49 -26.10 -18.36 4.39
N GLU A 50 -27.06 -17.47 4.15
CA GLU A 50 -27.93 -17.48 2.96
C GLU A 50 -27.33 -16.70 1.76
N ASN A 51 -26.13 -16.14 1.90
CA ASN A 51 -25.49 -15.24 0.92
C ASN A 51 -26.27 -13.94 0.63
N SER A 52 -27.21 -13.57 1.51
CA SER A 52 -27.92 -12.29 1.48
C SER A 52 -27.05 -11.20 2.13
N PHE A 53 -25.93 -10.88 1.45
CA PHE A 53 -24.85 -10.10 2.03
C PHE A 53 -25.22 -8.63 2.32
N VAL A 54 -26.11 -8.04 1.53
CA VAL A 54 -26.58 -6.65 1.76
C VAL A 54 -27.43 -6.59 3.02
N GLU A 55 -28.33 -7.55 3.21
CA GLU A 55 -29.18 -7.68 4.38
C GLU A 55 -28.35 -7.98 5.65
N ALA A 56 -27.35 -8.86 5.52
CA ALA A 56 -26.38 -9.11 6.58
C ALA A 56 -25.65 -7.84 7.00
N GLY A 57 -25.13 -7.07 6.04
CA GLY A 57 -24.44 -5.80 6.29
C GLY A 57 -25.33 -4.80 7.06
N LYS A 58 -26.59 -4.63 6.62
CA LYS A 58 -27.56 -3.76 7.30
C LYS A 58 -27.85 -4.22 8.73
N ALA A 59 -27.99 -5.53 8.94
CA ALA A 59 -28.23 -6.09 10.26
C ALA A 59 -27.03 -5.88 11.20
N PHE A 60 -25.80 -6.06 10.69
CA PHE A 60 -24.57 -5.77 11.45
C PHE A 60 -24.35 -4.28 11.72
N GLU A 61 -24.69 -3.37 10.80
CA GLU A 61 -24.67 -1.92 11.06
C GLU A 61 -25.63 -1.55 12.19
N LYS A 62 -26.84 -2.12 12.17
CA LYS A 62 -27.82 -1.92 13.24
C LYS A 62 -27.31 -2.48 14.57
N LEU A 63 -26.68 -3.65 14.55
CA LEU A 63 -26.04 -4.25 15.72
C LEU A 63 -24.91 -3.36 16.28
N ALA A 64 -24.05 -2.83 15.41
CA ALA A 64 -22.98 -1.92 15.79
C ALA A 64 -23.53 -0.64 16.45
N ALA A 65 -24.60 -0.08 15.91
CA ALA A 65 -25.28 1.07 16.50
C ALA A 65 -25.88 0.75 17.88
N VAL A 66 -26.50 -0.42 18.06
CA VAL A 66 -27.02 -0.85 19.38
C VAL A 66 -25.89 -1.00 20.40
N TYR A 67 -24.79 -1.67 20.02
CA TYR A 67 -23.64 -1.82 20.91
C TYR A 67 -23.05 -0.47 21.31
N ARG A 68 -22.93 0.47 20.37
CA ARG A 68 -22.38 1.80 20.64
C ARG A 68 -23.33 2.68 21.47
N ASP A 69 -24.55 2.84 21.00
CA ASP A 69 -25.45 3.91 21.48
C ASP A 69 -26.31 3.50 22.68
N LYS A 70 -26.55 2.19 22.86
CA LYS A 70 -27.45 1.70 23.91
C LYS A 70 -26.74 0.89 24.99
N LEU A 71 -25.74 0.10 24.60
CA LEU A 71 -25.00 -0.77 25.50
C LEU A 71 -23.62 -0.22 25.88
N GLU A 72 -23.14 0.83 25.20
CA GLU A 72 -21.84 1.46 25.43
C GLU A 72 -20.65 0.46 25.37
N LEU A 73 -20.77 -0.54 24.48
CA LEU A 73 -19.78 -1.59 24.27
C LEU A 73 -18.96 -1.33 23.00
N ASP A 74 -18.00 -0.40 23.07
CA ASP A 74 -17.20 0.05 21.91
C ASP A 74 -16.49 -1.09 21.18
N SER A 75 -15.90 -2.04 21.92
CA SER A 75 -15.22 -3.19 21.30
C SER A 75 -16.20 -4.11 20.57
N SER A 76 -17.41 -4.29 21.08
CA SER A 76 -18.45 -5.08 20.40
C SER A 76 -18.99 -4.34 19.18
N ALA A 77 -19.17 -3.02 19.28
CA ALA A 77 -19.57 -2.17 18.16
C ALA A 77 -18.54 -2.20 17.03
N ALA A 78 -17.24 -2.11 17.34
CA ALA A 78 -16.15 -2.26 16.38
C ALA A 78 -16.12 -3.65 15.73
N GLY A 79 -16.44 -4.70 16.49
CA GLY A 79 -16.58 -6.07 15.97
C GLY A 79 -17.70 -6.16 14.94
N ALA A 80 -18.90 -5.68 15.30
CA ALA A 80 -20.06 -5.68 14.42
C ALA A 80 -19.86 -4.81 13.16
N ALA A 81 -19.22 -3.63 13.29
CA ALA A 81 -18.86 -2.80 12.14
C ALA A 81 -17.91 -3.54 11.19
N GLY A 82 -16.95 -4.30 11.73
CA GLY A 82 -16.08 -5.19 10.96
C GLY A 82 -16.84 -6.25 10.18
N SER A 83 -17.77 -6.94 10.83
CA SER A 83 -18.64 -7.93 10.17
C SER A 83 -19.52 -7.30 9.08
N ALA A 84 -19.99 -6.06 9.29
CA ALA A 84 -20.70 -5.32 8.25
C ALA A 84 -19.81 -5.02 7.03
N ILE A 85 -18.56 -4.61 7.24
CA ILE A 85 -17.58 -4.39 6.15
C ILE A 85 -17.39 -5.69 5.37
N GLU A 86 -17.21 -6.82 6.06
CA GLU A 86 -17.03 -8.11 5.40
C GLU A 86 -18.25 -8.48 4.53
N ALA A 87 -19.46 -8.31 5.07
CA ALA A 87 -20.70 -8.56 4.34
C ALA A 87 -20.80 -7.67 3.09
N TYR A 88 -20.60 -6.36 3.23
CA TYR A 88 -20.68 -5.44 2.10
C TYR A 88 -19.58 -5.66 1.04
N VAL A 89 -18.38 -6.07 1.45
CA VAL A 89 -17.33 -6.47 0.50
C VAL A 89 -17.74 -7.70 -0.29
N LYS A 90 -18.34 -8.72 0.35
CA LYS A 90 -18.90 -9.89 -0.36
C LYS A 90 -20.05 -9.51 -1.29
N ALA A 91 -20.82 -8.48 -0.95
CA ALA A 91 -21.87 -7.92 -1.82
C ALA A 91 -21.33 -7.08 -2.99
N GLY A 92 -20.04 -6.69 -2.98
CA GLY A 92 -19.47 -5.73 -3.91
C GLY A 92 -19.90 -4.27 -3.66
N ASP A 93 -20.53 -3.96 -2.52
CA ASP A 93 -20.97 -2.61 -2.17
C ASP A 93 -19.87 -1.84 -1.43
N ALA A 94 -18.94 -1.29 -2.21
CA ALA A 94 -17.81 -0.53 -1.68
C ALA A 94 -18.24 0.73 -0.91
N ALA A 95 -19.35 1.37 -1.31
CA ALA A 95 -19.84 2.57 -0.66
C ALA A 95 -20.36 2.26 0.75
N ALA A 96 -21.09 1.16 0.92
CA ALA A 96 -21.53 0.70 2.24
C ALA A 96 -20.37 0.24 3.11
N ALA A 97 -19.45 -0.55 2.55
CA ALA A 97 -18.24 -0.98 3.26
C ALA A 97 -17.40 0.22 3.74
N ALA A 98 -17.23 1.26 2.92
CA ALA A 98 -16.50 2.47 3.28
C ALA A 98 -17.16 3.24 4.42
N ARG A 99 -18.50 3.34 4.45
CA ARG A 99 -19.23 3.97 5.58
C ARG A 99 -18.99 3.22 6.89
N CYS A 100 -19.05 1.88 6.87
CA CYS A 100 -18.76 1.05 8.03
C CYS A 100 -17.30 1.17 8.47
N PHE A 101 -16.37 1.30 7.51
CA PHE A 101 -14.96 1.50 7.80
C PHE A 101 -14.69 2.85 8.49
N GLU A 102 -15.33 3.94 8.05
CA GLU A 102 -15.24 5.24 8.74
C GLU A 102 -15.84 5.18 10.15
N LEU A 103 -16.93 4.42 10.35
CA LEU A 103 -17.45 4.16 11.69
C LEU A 103 -16.42 3.45 12.57
N LEU A 104 -15.79 2.37 12.07
CA LEU A 104 -14.74 1.63 12.77
C LEU A 104 -13.54 2.53 13.13
N ARG A 105 -13.22 3.49 12.26
CA ARG A 105 -12.11 4.45 12.43
C ARG A 105 -12.48 5.68 13.26
N SER A 106 -13.73 5.80 13.70
CA SER A 106 -14.16 6.91 14.54
C SER A 106 -13.40 6.91 15.88
N PRO A 107 -13.15 8.07 16.51
CA PRO A 107 -12.49 8.15 17.81
C PRO A 107 -13.14 7.31 18.91
N ALA A 108 -14.46 7.11 18.83
CA ALA A 108 -15.22 6.27 19.74
C ALA A 108 -14.82 4.79 19.65
N LEU A 109 -14.64 4.28 18.43
CA LEU A 109 -14.42 2.85 18.22
C LEU A 109 -12.95 2.46 18.05
N LYS A 110 -12.10 3.34 17.52
CA LYS A 110 -10.75 2.95 17.09
C LYS A 110 -9.77 2.59 18.22
N LYS A 111 -10.04 3.02 19.46
CA LYS A 111 -9.10 2.85 20.58
C LYS A 111 -8.80 1.36 20.83
N GLY A 112 -7.53 0.97 20.63
CA GLY A 112 -7.10 -0.42 20.78
C GLY A 112 -7.56 -1.37 19.67
N GLN A 113 -8.11 -0.84 18.56
CA GLN A 113 -8.67 -1.62 17.45
C GLN A 113 -7.79 -1.61 16.19
N SER A 114 -6.51 -1.24 16.28
CA SER A 114 -5.63 -1.10 15.10
C SER A 114 -5.56 -2.36 14.24
N ASN A 115 -5.60 -3.55 14.86
CA ASN A 115 -5.65 -4.83 14.13
C ASN A 115 -6.94 -4.98 13.30
N ARG A 116 -8.08 -4.49 13.79
CA ARG A 116 -9.34 -4.51 13.05
C ARG A 116 -9.31 -3.48 11.93
N VAL A 117 -8.79 -2.27 12.19
CA VAL A 117 -8.64 -1.24 11.15
C VAL A 117 -7.74 -1.74 10.02
N ASP A 118 -6.60 -2.36 10.31
CA ASP A 118 -5.74 -2.95 9.29
C ASP A 118 -6.49 -4.05 8.50
N ARG A 119 -7.05 -5.05 9.19
CA ARG A 119 -7.75 -6.17 8.55
C ARG A 119 -8.86 -5.70 7.62
N TYR A 120 -9.78 -4.88 8.11
CA TYR A 120 -10.95 -4.46 7.35
C TYR A 120 -10.62 -3.39 6.32
N GLY A 121 -9.63 -2.52 6.60
CA GLY A 121 -9.10 -1.59 5.61
C GLY A 121 -8.45 -2.30 4.43
N ARG A 122 -7.70 -3.38 4.67
CA ARG A 122 -7.12 -4.22 3.59
C ARG A 122 -8.19 -4.95 2.80
N LEU A 123 -9.23 -5.43 3.47
CA LEU A 123 -10.36 -6.09 2.81
C LEU A 123 -11.06 -5.11 1.85
N LEU A 124 -11.32 -3.88 2.29
CA LEU A 124 -11.90 -2.82 1.47
C LEU A 124 -10.96 -2.36 0.36
N ALA A 125 -9.66 -2.20 0.64
CA ALA A 125 -8.65 -1.90 -0.37
C ALA A 125 -8.61 -2.98 -1.46
N GLY A 126 -8.71 -4.25 -1.07
CA GLY A 126 -8.79 -5.39 -1.99
C GLY A 126 -10.01 -5.35 -2.92
N LEU A 127 -11.17 -4.94 -2.41
CA LEU A 127 -12.36 -4.71 -3.24
C LEU A 127 -12.09 -3.61 -4.28
N TYR A 128 -11.54 -2.47 -3.84
CA TYR A 128 -11.22 -1.36 -4.72
C TYR A 128 -10.19 -1.74 -5.80
N GLU A 129 -9.04 -2.30 -5.42
CA GLU A 129 -7.93 -2.56 -6.35
C GLU A 129 -8.22 -3.74 -7.28
N LYS A 130 -8.75 -4.87 -6.75
CA LYS A 130 -8.84 -6.14 -7.50
C LYS A 130 -10.15 -6.29 -8.23
N THR A 131 -11.23 -5.74 -7.69
CA THR A 131 -12.59 -5.95 -8.23
C THR A 131 -13.06 -4.74 -9.02
N LEU A 132 -12.87 -3.53 -8.47
CA LEU A 132 -13.37 -2.30 -9.08
C LEU A 132 -12.33 -1.59 -9.96
N GLY A 133 -11.05 -1.92 -9.83
CA GLY A 133 -9.96 -1.20 -10.50
C GLY A 133 -9.79 0.24 -10.02
N ASP A 134 -10.35 0.61 -8.87
CA ASP A 134 -10.27 1.95 -8.29
C ASP A 134 -9.03 2.07 -7.39
N MET A 135 -7.90 2.27 -8.03
CA MET A 135 -6.60 2.41 -7.38
C MET A 135 -6.54 3.63 -6.44
N LYS A 136 -7.31 4.69 -6.70
CA LYS A 136 -7.32 5.89 -5.86
C LYS A 136 -7.96 5.62 -4.51
N SER A 137 -9.13 4.97 -4.52
CA SER A 137 -9.84 4.61 -3.29
C SER A 137 -9.10 3.53 -2.50
N ALA A 138 -8.46 2.57 -3.18
CA ALA A 138 -7.57 1.59 -2.54
C ALA A 138 -6.42 2.28 -1.79
N SER A 139 -5.77 3.27 -2.43
CA SER A 139 -4.70 4.06 -1.79
C SER A 139 -5.17 4.79 -0.52
N LEU A 140 -6.39 5.36 -0.52
CA LEU A 140 -6.97 6.01 0.67
C LEU A 140 -7.19 5.03 1.83
N CYS A 141 -7.52 3.77 1.54
CA CYS A 141 -7.62 2.74 2.58
C CYS A 141 -6.26 2.46 3.23
N TYR A 142 -5.18 2.38 2.44
CA TYR A 142 -3.83 2.21 2.97
C TYR A 142 -3.33 3.44 3.75
N ASP A 143 -3.68 4.65 3.31
CA ASP A 143 -3.45 5.89 4.08
C ASP A 143 -4.11 5.80 5.45
N ALA A 144 -5.39 5.41 5.49
CA ALA A 144 -6.15 5.28 6.73
C ALA A 144 -5.53 4.25 7.70
N ILE A 145 -5.01 3.14 7.18
CA ILE A 145 -4.27 2.13 7.98
C ILE A 145 -2.94 2.70 8.48
N ALA A 146 -2.21 3.43 7.63
CA ALA A 146 -0.95 4.04 8.02
C ALA A 146 -1.13 5.06 9.16
N GLU A 147 -2.13 5.92 9.05
CA GLU A 147 -2.50 6.90 10.08
C GLU A 147 -2.85 6.23 11.41
N GLU A 148 -3.59 5.11 11.38
CA GLU A 148 -3.93 4.35 12.57
C GLU A 148 -2.66 3.84 13.28
N TYR A 149 -1.74 3.20 12.55
CA TYR A 149 -0.48 2.73 13.15
C TYR A 149 0.41 3.86 13.64
N GLU A 150 0.42 5.01 12.96
CA GLU A 150 1.15 6.19 13.40
C GLU A 150 0.62 6.74 14.72
N SER A 151 -0.71 6.85 14.83
CA SER A 151 -1.36 7.33 16.05
C SER A 151 -1.12 6.41 17.25
N ASN A 152 -0.84 5.12 17.00
CA ASN A 152 -0.51 4.12 18.01
C ASN A 152 1.00 3.86 18.14
N HIS A 153 1.85 4.81 17.72
CA HIS A 153 3.31 4.75 17.84
C HIS A 153 3.95 3.49 17.23
N ASN A 154 3.40 2.99 16.12
CA ASN A 154 3.94 1.87 15.36
C ASN A 154 4.46 2.34 13.98
N PRO A 155 5.63 3.01 13.93
CA PRO A 155 6.16 3.61 12.71
C PRO A 155 6.55 2.58 11.64
N HIS A 156 6.84 1.33 12.04
CA HIS A 156 7.17 0.26 11.10
C HIS A 156 5.97 -0.10 10.22
N ASN A 157 4.83 -0.42 10.84
CA ASN A 157 3.61 -0.75 10.09
C ASN A 157 3.03 0.47 9.37
N ALA A 158 3.13 1.67 9.95
CA ALA A 158 2.72 2.88 9.26
C ALA A 158 3.51 3.11 7.97
N ARG A 159 4.84 2.94 8.03
CA ARG A 159 5.72 3.04 6.86
C ARG A 159 5.35 2.03 5.78
N LYS A 160 5.16 0.76 6.14
CA LYS A 160 4.77 -0.29 5.18
C LYS A 160 3.49 0.11 4.42
N ASN A 161 2.50 0.62 5.14
CA ASN A 161 1.23 1.04 4.54
C ASN A 161 1.36 2.34 3.72
N ARG A 162 2.23 3.28 4.10
CA ARG A 162 2.56 4.45 3.26
C ARG A 162 3.21 4.08 1.93
N ILE A 163 4.12 3.11 1.94
CA ILE A 163 4.73 2.60 0.71
C ILE A 163 3.64 2.04 -0.21
N GLN A 164 2.73 1.24 0.35
CA GLN A 164 1.61 0.68 -0.42
C GLN A 164 0.64 1.77 -0.93
N ALA A 165 0.32 2.77 -0.11
CA ALA A 165 -0.53 3.89 -0.51
C ALA A 165 0.09 4.68 -1.68
N ALA A 166 1.39 5.01 -1.59
CA ALA A 166 2.13 5.69 -2.66
C ALA A 166 2.23 4.83 -3.92
N ALA A 167 2.55 3.54 -3.79
CA ALA A 167 2.64 2.61 -4.91
C ALA A 167 1.31 2.47 -5.67
N THR A 168 0.20 2.38 -4.95
CA THR A 168 -1.14 2.27 -5.54
C THR A 168 -1.58 3.57 -6.21
N ARG A 169 -1.29 4.72 -5.58
CA ARG A 169 -1.61 6.05 -6.16
C ARG A 169 -0.73 6.38 -7.37
N ALA A 170 0.50 5.88 -7.40
CA ALA A 170 1.37 5.96 -8.59
C ALA A 170 0.77 5.20 -9.78
N ILE A 171 0.19 4.01 -9.56
CA ILE A 171 -0.51 3.26 -10.62
C ILE A 171 -1.73 4.06 -11.11
N TYR A 172 -2.55 4.60 -10.19
CA TYR A 172 -3.67 5.46 -10.55
C TYR A 172 -3.24 6.65 -11.42
N PHE A 173 -2.21 7.37 -10.98
CA PHE A 173 -1.63 8.47 -11.73
C PHE A 173 -1.19 8.04 -13.14
N ALA A 174 -0.48 6.93 -13.24
CA ALA A 174 0.01 6.41 -14.52
C ALA A 174 -1.13 5.97 -15.46
N GLN A 175 -2.21 5.41 -14.92
CA GLN A 175 -3.42 5.08 -15.69
C GLN A 175 -4.09 6.35 -16.24
N LEU A 176 -4.18 7.41 -15.44
CA LEU A 176 -4.71 8.71 -15.88
C LEU A 176 -3.88 9.30 -17.03
N VAL A 177 -2.56 9.31 -16.88
CA VAL A 177 -1.65 9.86 -17.90
C VAL A 177 -1.74 9.06 -19.21
N THR A 178 -1.72 7.73 -19.13
CA THR A 178 -1.82 6.87 -20.32
C THR A 178 -3.19 6.94 -21.01
N ALA A 179 -4.26 7.26 -20.28
CA ALA A 179 -5.59 7.50 -20.83
C ALA A 179 -5.78 8.90 -21.45
N GLY A 180 -4.78 9.79 -21.37
CA GLY A 180 -4.87 11.16 -21.91
C GLY A 180 -5.81 12.08 -21.11
N THR A 181 -6.03 11.78 -19.83
CA THR A 181 -6.90 12.58 -18.95
C THR A 181 -6.26 13.90 -18.52
N ASN A 182 -7.09 14.81 -17.98
CA ASN A 182 -6.70 16.19 -17.69
C ASN A 182 -5.52 16.27 -16.68
N PRO A 183 -4.42 16.99 -17.00
CA PRO A 183 -3.26 17.17 -16.12
C PRO A 183 -3.57 17.68 -14.70
N HIS A 184 -4.68 18.40 -14.51
CA HIS A 184 -5.04 18.95 -13.20
C HIS A 184 -5.51 17.89 -12.19
N GLU A 185 -6.14 16.80 -12.65
CA GLU A 185 -6.54 15.70 -11.76
C GLU A 185 -5.32 14.87 -11.35
N SER A 186 -4.39 14.66 -12.28
CA SER A 186 -3.19 13.87 -12.05
C SER A 186 -2.11 14.61 -11.23
N ALA A 187 -2.04 15.95 -11.31
CA ALA A 187 -1.03 16.74 -10.59
C ALA A 187 -1.10 16.63 -9.06
N LYS A 188 -2.31 16.54 -8.48
CA LYS A 188 -2.46 16.39 -7.02
C LYS A 188 -1.98 15.03 -6.54
N ASP A 189 -2.33 13.99 -7.27
CA ASP A 189 -1.94 12.61 -6.96
C ASP A 189 -0.42 12.42 -7.16
N LEU A 190 0.17 13.03 -8.19
CA LEU A 190 1.63 13.08 -8.39
C LEU A 190 2.33 13.76 -7.20
N LYS A 191 1.90 14.97 -6.81
CA LYS A 191 2.50 15.69 -5.67
C LYS A 191 2.39 14.92 -4.35
N TYR A 192 1.31 14.15 -4.15
CA TYR A 192 1.19 13.25 -3.01
C TYR A 192 2.24 12.12 -3.08
N VAL A 193 2.41 11.46 -4.23
CA VAL A 193 3.36 10.36 -4.42
C VAL A 193 4.78 10.84 -4.20
N GLU A 194 5.16 11.97 -4.82
CA GLU A 194 6.47 12.61 -4.67
C GLU A 194 6.79 12.89 -3.20
N ARG A 195 5.90 13.61 -2.50
CA ARG A 195 6.11 13.98 -1.10
C ARG A 195 6.26 12.74 -0.22
N THR A 196 5.42 11.73 -0.44
CA THR A 196 5.40 10.52 0.38
C THR A 196 6.68 9.71 0.17
N LEU A 197 7.08 9.44 -1.09
CA LEU A 197 8.29 8.70 -1.40
C LEU A 197 9.56 9.44 -0.96
N MET A 198 9.62 10.77 -1.13
CA MET A 198 10.75 11.57 -0.66
C MET A 198 10.90 11.53 0.87
N LYS A 199 9.80 11.65 1.61
CA LYS A 199 9.81 11.50 3.07
C LYS A 199 10.28 10.10 3.48
N LEU A 200 9.76 9.06 2.83
CA LEU A 200 10.15 7.67 3.11
C LEU A 200 11.63 7.41 2.82
N ALA A 201 12.18 8.06 1.79
CA ALA A 201 13.60 7.98 1.42
C ALA A 201 14.51 8.69 2.44
N GLN A 202 14.08 9.84 2.97
CA GLN A 202 14.81 10.58 4.02
C GLN A 202 14.95 9.77 5.31
N ASP A 203 13.95 8.96 5.63
CA ASP A 203 13.93 8.14 6.84
C ASP A 203 14.75 6.81 6.71
N SER A 204 15.74 6.78 5.79
CA SER A 204 16.89 5.87 5.61
C SER A 204 16.70 4.37 5.37
N TYR A 205 15.53 3.77 5.59
CA TYR A 205 15.43 2.29 5.59
C TYR A 205 15.32 1.62 4.20
N ASN A 206 15.18 2.36 3.10
CA ASN A 206 15.12 1.83 1.72
C ASN A 206 15.24 2.98 0.69
N THR A 207 16.20 3.88 0.90
CA THR A 207 16.36 5.10 0.10
C THR A 207 16.36 4.80 -1.40
N ASN A 208 17.26 3.92 -1.87
CA ASN A 208 17.37 3.61 -3.30
C ASN A 208 16.06 3.07 -3.90
N GLU A 209 15.32 2.22 -3.19
CA GLU A 209 14.03 1.69 -3.67
C GLU A 209 12.97 2.78 -3.78
N MET A 210 12.90 3.71 -2.81
CA MET A 210 11.94 4.82 -2.86
C MET A 210 12.29 5.80 -3.99
N LEU A 211 13.58 6.11 -4.16
CA LEU A 211 14.05 6.98 -5.24
C LEU A 211 13.90 6.31 -6.62
N PHE A 212 14.07 4.98 -6.69
CA PHE A 212 13.78 4.18 -7.88
C PHE A 212 12.31 4.30 -8.28
N ARG A 213 11.39 4.05 -7.34
CA ARG A 213 9.94 4.17 -7.58
C ARG A 213 9.57 5.56 -8.06
N LEU A 214 10.15 6.59 -7.45
CA LEU A 214 9.95 7.98 -7.87
C LEU A 214 10.46 8.23 -9.31
N GLY A 215 11.66 7.73 -9.63
CA GLY A 215 12.20 7.80 -10.99
C GLY A 215 11.30 7.13 -12.03
N VAL A 216 10.74 5.95 -11.72
CA VAL A 216 9.79 5.25 -12.59
C VAL A 216 8.50 6.05 -12.78
N VAL A 217 7.97 6.69 -11.74
CA VAL A 217 6.81 7.59 -11.86
C VAL A 217 7.10 8.75 -12.81
N TYR A 218 8.29 9.35 -12.72
CA TYR A 218 8.68 10.43 -13.63
C TYR A 218 8.92 9.98 -15.07
N LEU A 219 9.32 8.73 -15.34
CA LEU A 219 9.38 8.22 -16.72
C LEU A 219 8.00 8.29 -17.41
N ILE A 220 6.92 8.15 -16.65
CA ILE A 220 5.54 8.09 -17.16
C ILE A 220 4.98 9.48 -17.49
N THR A 221 5.47 10.54 -16.86
CA THR A 221 5.01 11.93 -17.11
C THR A 221 5.34 12.40 -18.52
N GLY A 222 6.27 11.74 -19.21
CA GLY A 222 6.50 11.95 -20.63
C GLY A 222 7.32 13.19 -20.98
N ASP A 223 7.87 13.89 -19.99
CA ASP A 223 8.83 14.97 -20.22
C ASP A 223 10.23 14.38 -20.50
N SER A 224 10.36 13.69 -21.64
CA SER A 224 11.58 12.96 -22.03
C SER A 224 12.74 13.87 -22.48
N ASN A 225 12.60 15.20 -22.38
CA ASN A 225 13.63 16.16 -22.79
C ASN A 225 14.65 16.49 -21.68
N ASP A 226 14.42 16.08 -20.43
CA ASP A 226 15.34 16.35 -19.32
C ASP A 226 16.27 15.18 -18.95
N TYR A 227 16.12 14.01 -19.58
CA TYR A 227 16.99 12.87 -19.28
C TYR A 227 18.45 13.04 -19.73
N ASP A 228 18.72 13.83 -20.78
CA ASP A 228 20.09 14.20 -21.16
C ASP A 228 20.77 15.11 -20.12
N LYS A 229 19.98 15.84 -19.30
CA LYS A 229 20.50 16.70 -18.23
C LYS A 229 20.70 15.94 -16.93
N ALA A 230 19.84 14.95 -16.64
CA ALA A 230 19.98 14.07 -15.48
C ALA A 230 21.20 13.12 -15.54
N ALA A 231 21.79 12.94 -16.73
CA ALA A 231 22.92 12.03 -16.96
C ALA A 231 24.28 12.73 -17.18
N ALA A 232 24.34 14.06 -17.23
CA ALA A 232 25.59 14.80 -17.43
C ALA A 232 26.24 15.22 -16.09
N PRO A 233 27.59 15.20 -15.96
CA PRO A 233 28.25 15.77 -14.79
C PRO A 233 27.95 17.29 -14.69
N ALA A 234 27.39 17.69 -13.55
CA ALA A 234 26.58 18.89 -13.34
C ALA A 234 27.27 20.27 -13.44
N ALA A 235 28.52 20.40 -13.90
CA ALA A 235 29.21 21.69 -13.88
C ALA A 235 28.95 22.62 -15.10
N PRO A 236 28.96 22.13 -16.36
CA PRO A 236 28.83 23.03 -17.52
C PRO A 236 27.39 23.26 -17.99
N ALA A 237 26.46 22.36 -17.64
CA ALA A 237 25.06 22.43 -18.08
C ALA A 237 24.22 23.45 -17.29
N ALA A 238 24.58 23.75 -16.04
CA ALA A 238 23.92 24.75 -15.21
C ALA A 238 24.05 26.18 -15.78
N ALA A 239 25.15 26.48 -16.47
CA ALA A 239 25.41 27.79 -17.05
C ALA A 239 24.67 28.02 -18.39
N SER A 240 24.47 26.98 -19.20
CA SER A 240 23.83 27.10 -20.52
C SER A 240 22.30 27.07 -20.43
N VAL A 241 21.74 26.36 -19.45
CA VAL A 241 20.29 26.29 -19.21
C VAL A 241 19.77 27.57 -18.53
N ALA A 242 20.56 28.16 -17.62
CA ALA A 242 20.26 29.47 -17.03
C ALA A 242 20.19 30.59 -18.08
N ALA A 243 20.94 30.48 -19.18
CA ALA A 243 20.90 31.45 -20.28
C ALA A 243 19.67 31.27 -21.21
N GLN A 244 19.11 30.06 -21.29
CA GLN A 244 17.96 29.73 -22.16
C GLN A 244 16.60 29.91 -21.44
N ALA A 245 16.56 29.74 -20.11
CA ALA A 245 15.37 29.98 -19.29
C ALA A 245 14.93 31.45 -19.25
N THR A 246 15.87 32.40 -19.40
CA THR A 246 15.58 33.83 -19.51
C THR A 246 14.84 34.19 -20.81
N ALA A 247 14.81 33.28 -21.80
CA ALA A 247 14.27 33.53 -23.14
C ALA A 247 12.85 32.97 -23.38
N ALA A 248 12.33 32.07 -22.52
CA ALA A 248 11.05 31.38 -22.74
C ALA A 248 10.10 31.51 -21.53
N GLY A 249 9.10 32.40 -21.64
CA GLY A 249 8.21 32.80 -20.55
C GLY A 249 7.28 31.72 -19.94
N SER A 250 7.29 31.66 -18.61
CA SER A 250 6.23 31.60 -17.58
C SER A 250 5.06 30.58 -17.55
N ALA A 251 5.07 29.46 -18.29
CA ALA A 251 4.08 28.39 -17.98
C ALA A 251 4.62 26.95 -18.04
N ALA A 252 5.71 26.71 -18.78
CA ALA A 252 6.44 25.45 -18.79
C ALA A 252 7.64 25.44 -17.82
N GLY A 253 8.10 26.63 -17.39
CA GLY A 253 9.23 26.79 -16.47
C GLY A 253 8.97 26.17 -15.09
N THR A 254 7.75 26.31 -14.56
CA THR A 254 7.46 25.91 -13.17
C THR A 254 7.42 24.40 -12.94
N LEU A 255 7.05 23.59 -13.95
CA LEU A 255 6.93 22.13 -13.79
C LEU A 255 8.27 21.40 -14.02
N ALA A 256 9.07 21.89 -14.96
CA ALA A 256 10.45 21.45 -15.15
C ALA A 256 11.38 21.97 -14.02
N GLU A 257 11.14 23.18 -13.50
CA GLU A 257 11.77 23.66 -12.25
C GLU A 257 11.36 22.81 -11.05
N GLU A 258 10.10 22.34 -10.95
CA GLU A 258 9.65 21.44 -9.88
C GLU A 258 10.27 20.04 -9.97
N ALA A 259 10.36 19.43 -11.17
CA ALA A 259 11.00 18.12 -11.37
C ALA A 259 12.52 18.17 -11.17
N ASN A 260 13.19 19.21 -11.66
CA ASN A 260 14.61 19.42 -11.42
C ASN A 260 14.90 19.86 -9.98
N ALA A 261 14.01 20.60 -9.30
CA ALA A 261 14.14 20.90 -7.88
C ALA A 261 13.82 19.68 -6.99
N ALA A 262 12.93 18.79 -7.41
CA ALA A 262 12.68 17.51 -6.75
C ALA A 262 13.89 16.60 -6.91
N LEU A 263 14.46 16.53 -8.12
CA LEU A 263 15.70 15.81 -8.41
C LEU A 263 16.90 16.45 -7.69
N ASP A 264 17.04 17.77 -7.62
CA ASP A 264 18.09 18.49 -6.87
C ASP A 264 17.91 18.40 -5.36
N ALA A 265 16.68 18.35 -4.86
CA ALA A 265 16.38 18.01 -3.47
C ALA A 265 16.73 16.54 -3.19
N GLN A 266 16.61 15.65 -4.19
CA GLN A 266 17.11 14.27 -4.19
C GLN A 266 18.64 14.21 -4.22
N THR A 267 19.29 15.08 -4.99
CA THR A 267 20.75 15.21 -5.11
C THR A 267 21.38 15.69 -3.80
N ARG A 268 20.65 16.49 -3.01
CA ARG A 268 21.06 16.89 -1.65
C ARG A 268 21.00 15.74 -0.63
N LEU A 269 20.33 14.64 -0.96
CA LEU A 269 20.19 13.47 -0.08
C LEU A 269 21.10 12.29 -0.42
N ASP A 270 21.62 12.11 -1.64
CA ASP A 270 22.45 10.92 -1.89
C ASP A 270 23.36 10.94 -3.14
N TYR A 271 24.64 11.30 -2.95
CA TYR A 271 25.70 10.96 -3.92
C TYR A 271 25.80 9.42 -4.16
N GLY A 272 25.18 8.60 -3.31
CA GLY A 272 25.11 7.14 -3.43
C GLY A 272 24.09 6.61 -4.45
N PHE A 273 22.90 7.21 -4.56
CA PHE A 273 21.84 6.67 -5.45
C PHE A 273 22.23 6.70 -6.92
N THR A 274 22.86 7.80 -7.36
CA THR A 274 23.30 7.92 -8.76
C THR A 274 24.30 6.83 -9.16
N ARG A 275 25.11 6.34 -8.23
CA ARG A 275 26.06 5.22 -8.44
C ARG A 275 25.46 3.85 -8.13
N SER A 276 24.24 3.79 -7.61
CA SER A 276 23.57 2.54 -7.31
C SER A 276 23.05 1.87 -8.58
N ARG A 277 22.73 0.57 -8.47
CA ARG A 277 22.13 -0.20 -9.56
C ARG A 277 20.78 0.39 -9.98
N GLU A 278 19.98 0.83 -9.00
CA GLU A 278 18.68 1.46 -9.21
C GLU A 278 18.81 2.78 -9.98
N GLY A 279 19.75 3.64 -9.59
CA GLY A 279 20.00 4.90 -10.28
C GLY A 279 20.49 4.68 -11.71
N ALA A 280 21.35 3.68 -11.94
CA ALA A 280 21.76 3.29 -13.29
C ALA A 280 20.59 2.78 -14.14
N LEU A 281 19.73 1.93 -13.57
CA LEU A 281 18.58 1.40 -14.27
C LEU A 281 17.60 2.49 -14.71
N VAL A 282 17.28 3.45 -13.83
CA VAL A 282 16.38 4.57 -14.20
C VAL A 282 16.94 5.36 -15.38
N ARG A 283 18.26 5.64 -15.39
CA ARG A 283 18.92 6.32 -16.52
C ARG A 283 18.86 5.51 -17.81
N ASP A 284 19.15 4.22 -17.75
CA ASP A 284 19.17 3.36 -18.94
C ASP A 284 17.76 3.18 -19.52
N LEU A 285 16.73 3.02 -18.66
CA LEU A 285 15.32 2.99 -19.08
C LEU A 285 14.93 4.27 -19.79
N ALA A 286 15.38 5.41 -19.28
CA ALA A 286 15.11 6.70 -19.88
C ALA A 286 15.83 6.90 -21.21
N ALA A 287 17.08 6.44 -21.32
CA ALA A 287 17.82 6.44 -22.57
C ALA A 287 17.12 5.58 -23.64
N ALA A 288 16.63 4.40 -23.26
CA ALA A 288 15.85 3.54 -24.15
C ALA A 288 14.53 4.19 -24.58
N LEU A 289 13.82 4.85 -23.65
CA LEU A 289 12.65 5.67 -23.95
C LEU A 289 13.01 6.77 -24.93
N LYS A 290 14.05 7.58 -24.69
CA LYS A 290 14.47 8.65 -25.59
C LYS A 290 14.87 8.17 -26.99
N ALA A 291 15.57 7.03 -27.06
CA ALA A 291 16.03 6.42 -28.29
C ALA A 291 14.93 5.67 -29.08
N ASP A 292 13.69 5.64 -28.59
CA ASP A 292 12.59 4.87 -29.19
C ASP A 292 12.91 3.36 -29.29
N ASN A 293 13.73 2.85 -28.34
CA ASN A 293 14.24 1.47 -28.36
C ASN A 293 13.46 0.57 -27.39
N LEU A 294 12.30 0.09 -27.85
CA LEU A 294 11.44 -0.82 -27.08
C LEU A 294 12.13 -2.13 -26.66
N PRO A 295 12.90 -2.83 -27.53
CA PRO A 295 13.60 -4.05 -27.13
C PRO A 295 14.59 -3.83 -25.98
N GLN A 296 15.38 -2.76 -26.02
CA GLN A 296 16.31 -2.43 -24.95
C GLN A 296 15.59 -2.06 -23.65
N PHE A 297 14.49 -1.29 -23.74
CA PHE A 297 13.66 -0.96 -22.59
C PHE A 297 13.18 -2.24 -21.89
N VAL A 298 12.59 -3.18 -22.65
CA VAL A 298 12.10 -4.45 -22.10
C VAL A 298 13.23 -5.29 -21.52
N LYS A 299 14.40 -5.34 -22.16
CA LYS A 299 15.58 -6.06 -21.65
C LYS A 299 16.01 -5.54 -20.29
N LEU A 300 16.13 -4.22 -20.13
CA LEU A 300 16.54 -3.57 -18.87
C LEU A 300 15.55 -3.85 -17.73
N VAL A 301 14.25 -3.80 -18.04
CA VAL A 301 13.17 -4.16 -17.10
C VAL A 301 13.30 -5.61 -16.61
N MET A 302 13.44 -6.55 -17.53
CA MET A 302 13.52 -7.98 -17.20
C MET A 302 14.76 -8.33 -16.38
N GLN A 303 15.84 -7.54 -16.50
CA GLN A 303 17.07 -7.70 -15.73
C GLN A 303 16.97 -7.17 -14.29
N TYR A 304 15.90 -6.47 -13.91
CA TYR A 304 15.65 -5.97 -12.56
C TYR A 304 14.30 -6.46 -12.02
N PRO A 305 14.20 -7.74 -11.63
CA PRO A 305 12.94 -8.34 -11.18
C PRO A 305 12.44 -7.81 -9.82
N GLY A 306 13.06 -6.79 -9.24
CA GLY A 306 12.80 -6.37 -7.86
C GLY A 306 13.40 -7.33 -6.83
N THR A 307 13.35 -6.94 -5.56
CA THR A 307 13.90 -7.72 -4.43
C THR A 307 12.89 -8.68 -3.82
N ASN A 308 11.60 -8.44 -4.03
CA ASN A 308 10.50 -9.27 -3.55
C ASN A 308 9.33 -9.29 -4.56
N GLU A 309 8.36 -10.16 -4.32
CA GLU A 309 7.23 -10.41 -5.22
C GLU A 309 6.35 -9.16 -5.43
N GLU A 310 6.13 -8.37 -4.37
CA GLU A 310 5.39 -7.10 -4.43
C GLU A 310 6.09 -6.07 -5.34
N SER A 311 7.40 -5.94 -5.20
CA SER A 311 8.22 -5.03 -6.02
C SER A 311 8.27 -5.50 -7.47
N LYS A 312 8.31 -6.81 -7.69
CA LYS A 312 8.24 -7.39 -9.04
C LYS A 312 6.91 -7.06 -9.72
N ALA A 313 5.79 -7.29 -9.05
CA ALA A 313 4.46 -7.00 -9.58
C ALA A 313 4.25 -5.50 -9.85
N TRP A 314 4.74 -4.64 -8.95
CA TRP A 314 4.69 -3.20 -9.13
C TRP A 314 5.56 -2.74 -10.31
N ASN A 315 6.78 -3.26 -10.43
CA ASN A 315 7.68 -2.98 -11.55
C ASN A 315 7.01 -3.39 -12.86
N GLU A 316 6.55 -4.62 -12.99
CA GLU A 316 5.86 -5.09 -14.21
C GLU A 316 4.67 -4.19 -14.59
N THR A 317 3.85 -3.81 -13.61
CA THR A 317 2.69 -2.93 -13.83
C THR A 317 3.11 -1.54 -14.31
N MET A 318 4.05 -0.92 -13.61
CA MET A 318 4.51 0.44 -13.94
C MET A 318 5.27 0.48 -15.25
N LEU A 319 5.94 -0.59 -15.63
CA LEU A 319 6.70 -0.68 -16.89
C LEU A 319 5.76 -0.87 -18.08
N MET A 320 4.67 -1.62 -17.89
CA MET A 320 3.56 -1.65 -18.84
C MET A 320 2.93 -0.27 -19.04
N LEU A 321 2.80 0.52 -17.97
CA LEU A 321 2.25 1.88 -18.04
C LEU A 321 3.25 2.88 -18.66
N ALA A 322 4.53 2.81 -18.29
CA ALA A 322 5.60 3.63 -18.85
C ALA A 322 5.82 3.38 -20.34
N GLY A 323 5.89 2.11 -20.74
CA GLY A 323 5.93 1.76 -22.16
C GLY A 323 4.60 2.04 -22.86
N GLY A 324 3.47 2.00 -22.14
CA GLY A 324 2.14 2.34 -22.65
C GLY A 324 2.01 3.79 -23.09
N TYR A 325 2.66 4.72 -22.38
CA TYR A 325 2.76 6.13 -22.77
C TYR A 325 3.41 6.30 -24.15
N LYS A 326 4.48 5.54 -24.46
CA LYS A 326 5.26 5.71 -25.70
C LYS A 326 4.91 4.74 -26.83
N TRP A 327 4.80 3.44 -26.55
CA TRP A 327 4.69 2.36 -27.55
C TRP A 327 3.34 1.62 -27.58
N LYS A 328 2.34 2.07 -26.80
CA LYS A 328 1.10 1.34 -26.49
C LYS A 328 1.37 0.04 -25.70
N GLY A 329 0.54 -0.25 -24.71
CA GLY A 329 0.79 -1.37 -23.78
C GLY A 329 0.85 -2.75 -24.43
N ASN A 330 0.14 -2.96 -25.55
CA ASN A 330 0.17 -4.23 -26.28
C ASN A 330 1.53 -4.52 -26.94
N ALA A 331 2.24 -3.50 -27.43
CA ALA A 331 3.57 -3.67 -28.02
C ALA A 331 4.60 -4.07 -26.95
N VAL A 332 4.53 -3.43 -25.78
CA VAL A 332 5.38 -3.76 -24.63
C VAL A 332 5.19 -5.21 -24.20
N LYS A 333 3.93 -5.65 -24.06
CA LYS A 333 3.61 -7.03 -23.70
C LYS A 333 4.10 -8.04 -24.75
N ALA A 334 3.93 -7.73 -26.03
CA ALA A 334 4.39 -8.61 -27.11
C ALA A 334 5.91 -8.78 -27.10
N GLU A 335 6.66 -7.69 -26.85
CA GLU A 335 8.11 -7.73 -26.78
C GLU A 335 8.61 -8.47 -25.53
N ILE A 336 7.96 -8.30 -24.37
CA ILE A 336 8.24 -9.10 -23.16
C ILE A 336 8.09 -10.61 -23.47
N GLU A 337 6.99 -11.00 -24.11
CA GLU A 337 6.75 -12.40 -24.44
C GLU A 337 7.72 -12.94 -25.51
N ARG A 338 8.16 -12.10 -26.44
CA ARG A 338 9.21 -12.45 -27.40
C ARG A 338 10.53 -12.73 -26.70
N GLN A 339 10.99 -11.84 -25.82
CA GLN A 339 12.28 -12.00 -25.13
C GLN A 339 12.28 -13.19 -24.16
N LYS A 340 11.15 -13.46 -23.47
CA LYS A 340 10.99 -14.69 -22.67
C LYS A 340 11.13 -15.98 -23.48
N ARG A 341 10.83 -15.95 -24.78
CA ARG A 341 10.91 -17.11 -25.70
C ARG A 341 12.27 -17.26 -26.38
N GLN A 342 13.16 -16.27 -26.26
CA GLN A 342 14.51 -16.30 -26.82
C GLN A 342 15.66 -16.90 -25.95
N PRO A 343 15.48 -17.73 -24.89
CA PRO A 343 16.63 -18.19 -24.08
C PRO A 343 17.72 -18.99 -24.81
N PHE A 344 17.52 -19.42 -26.06
CA PHE A 344 18.39 -20.41 -26.72
C PHE A 344 19.40 -19.86 -27.74
N GLU A 345 19.18 -18.67 -28.32
CA GLU A 345 20.03 -18.20 -29.46
C GLU A 345 21.20 -17.30 -29.04
N ASP A 346 21.07 -16.50 -27.99
CA ASP A 346 22.08 -15.48 -27.63
C ASP A 346 23.24 -16.00 -26.77
N SER A 347 23.15 -17.24 -26.26
CA SER A 347 24.21 -17.85 -25.45
C SER A 347 25.53 -18.07 -26.20
N GLN A 348 25.53 -17.96 -27.52
CA GLN A 348 26.73 -18.12 -28.36
C GLN A 348 27.36 -16.78 -28.80
N ASN A 349 26.73 -15.63 -28.55
CA ASN A 349 27.21 -14.33 -29.07
C ASN A 349 27.34 -13.19 -28.03
N GLU A 350 26.89 -13.34 -26.78
CA GLU A 350 27.00 -12.27 -25.77
C GLU A 350 28.36 -12.21 -25.04
N GLY A 351 29.45 -12.44 -25.78
CA GLY A 351 30.77 -11.97 -25.36
C GLY A 351 30.89 -10.49 -25.72
N GLN A 352 30.65 -9.60 -24.75
CA GLN A 352 30.77 -8.12 -24.81
C GLN A 352 29.44 -7.34 -24.95
N GLN A 353 28.68 -7.23 -23.85
CA GLN A 353 28.06 -5.97 -23.40
C GLN A 353 27.45 -6.17 -22.00
N GLN A 354 28.32 -6.44 -21.02
CA GLN A 354 28.00 -6.16 -19.62
C GLN A 354 28.39 -4.71 -19.34
N SER A 355 27.43 -3.85 -19.02
CA SER A 355 27.70 -2.58 -18.35
C SER A 355 26.67 -2.38 -17.23
N TRP A 356 26.93 -3.05 -16.12
CA TRP A 356 26.54 -2.56 -14.81
C TRP A 356 27.86 -2.26 -14.10
N GLY A 357 28.07 -0.99 -13.70
CA GLY A 357 29.38 -0.45 -13.31
C GLY A 357 30.24 -1.39 -12.43
N ASN A 358 31.51 -1.52 -12.79
CA ASN A 358 32.55 -2.36 -12.18
C ASN A 358 32.32 -2.67 -10.68
N GLN A 359 31.91 -3.90 -10.38
CA GLN A 359 31.86 -4.42 -9.01
C GLN A 359 33.18 -5.12 -8.65
N PRO A 360 33.75 -4.90 -7.45
CA PRO A 360 34.47 -5.96 -6.74
C PRO A 360 33.45 -7.01 -6.24
N PRO A 361 33.85 -8.29 -6.09
CA PRO A 361 32.94 -9.37 -5.71
C PRO A 361 32.24 -9.10 -4.35
N PRO A 362 31.06 -9.69 -4.13
CA PRO A 362 30.31 -9.49 -2.89
C PRO A 362 31.19 -9.84 -1.69
N GLN A 363 31.40 -8.87 -0.79
CA GLN A 363 32.00 -9.15 0.49
C GLN A 363 31.08 -10.12 1.23
N GLN A 364 31.55 -11.35 1.39
CA GLN A 364 31.01 -12.24 2.40
C GLN A 364 31.12 -11.48 3.73
N TYR A 365 29.98 -11.21 4.36
CA TYR A 365 29.95 -10.74 5.74
C TYR A 365 30.57 -11.85 6.60
N SER A 366 31.88 -11.73 6.85
CA SER A 366 32.53 -12.46 7.93
C SER A 366 31.89 -11.98 9.22
N GLN A 367 31.22 -12.89 9.94
CA GLN A 367 30.73 -12.61 11.29
C GLN A 367 31.89 -12.05 12.12
N PRO A 368 31.67 -10.98 12.92
CA PRO A 368 32.71 -10.51 13.82
C PRO A 368 33.01 -11.62 14.83
N GLN A 369 34.24 -12.14 14.78
CA GLN A 369 34.77 -13.02 15.81
C GLN A 369 34.72 -12.26 17.14
N TYR A 370 33.82 -12.70 18.03
CA TYR A 370 33.86 -12.31 19.43
C TYR A 370 35.19 -12.80 20.00
N GLN A 371 36.14 -11.87 20.16
CA GLN A 371 37.29 -12.10 21.03
C GLN A 371 36.75 -12.21 22.46
N SER A 372 36.78 -13.42 22.99
CA SER A 372 36.49 -13.73 24.38
C SER A 372 37.38 -12.87 25.28
N ARG A 373 36.80 -11.80 25.86
CA ARG A 373 37.40 -11.14 27.01
C ARG A 373 37.23 -12.06 28.21
N GLU A 374 38.36 -12.38 28.82
CA GLU A 374 38.52 -13.21 29.99
C GLU A 374 37.57 -12.81 31.13
N HIS A 375 37.03 -13.82 31.79
CA HIS A 375 36.07 -13.72 32.89
C HIS A 375 36.64 -12.94 34.08
N ALA A 376 35.98 -11.83 34.43
CA ALA A 376 36.05 -11.30 35.80
C ALA A 376 35.18 -12.20 36.70
N GLN A 377 35.83 -12.96 37.58
CA GLN A 377 35.18 -13.78 38.60
C GLN A 377 34.38 -12.92 39.58
N TYR A 378 33.09 -13.23 39.73
CA TYR A 378 32.30 -12.87 40.92
C TYR A 378 31.79 -14.15 41.61
N PRO A 379 31.69 -14.16 42.95
CA PRO A 379 31.56 -15.37 43.76
C PRO A 379 30.13 -15.96 43.75
N PRO A 380 29.97 -17.25 44.10
CA PRO A 380 28.71 -17.95 43.94
C PRO A 380 27.81 -17.80 45.18
N GLU A 381 26.53 -17.47 44.98
CA GLU A 381 25.50 -17.69 46.00
C GLU A 381 24.30 -18.47 45.43
N LYS A 382 24.25 -19.74 45.89
CA LYS A 382 23.11 -20.57 46.29
C LYS A 382 21.97 -20.80 45.29
N GLN A 383 21.96 -22.04 44.78
CA GLN A 383 20.81 -22.74 44.20
C GLN A 383 19.65 -22.86 45.20
N GLY A 384 18.48 -22.38 44.80
CA GLY A 384 17.17 -22.79 45.32
C GLY A 384 16.39 -23.43 44.17
N ALA A 385 15.91 -24.64 44.41
CA ALA A 385 15.28 -25.52 43.43
C ALA A 385 13.79 -25.18 43.20
N ASN A 386 13.31 -25.55 41.99
CA ASN A 386 11.94 -25.93 41.62
C ASN A 386 10.87 -24.79 41.59
N ASP A 387 9.97 -24.62 40.61
CA ASP A 387 9.25 -25.56 39.75
C ASP A 387 8.72 -24.90 38.45
N LEU A 388 8.73 -25.68 37.36
CA LEU A 388 7.71 -25.85 36.29
C LEU A 388 7.11 -24.61 35.57
N GLU A 389 7.56 -24.33 34.33
CA GLU A 389 6.76 -23.63 33.32
C GLU A 389 6.09 -24.64 32.35
N PRO A 390 4.80 -24.47 32.00
CA PRO A 390 4.07 -25.37 31.11
C PRO A 390 4.32 -25.08 29.61
N ASP A 391 4.36 -26.17 28.86
CA ASP A 391 4.43 -26.30 27.41
C ASP A 391 3.46 -25.37 26.65
N VAL A 392 3.98 -24.59 25.70
CA VAL A 392 3.19 -23.77 24.76
C VAL A 392 3.15 -24.50 23.41
N PRO A 393 1.99 -25.00 22.94
CA PRO A 393 1.89 -25.68 21.65
C PRO A 393 2.03 -24.73 20.45
N ASP A 394 2.64 -25.27 19.39
CA ASP A 394 3.05 -24.63 18.14
C ASP A 394 1.88 -24.16 17.25
N ALA A 395 2.09 -23.08 16.50
CA ALA A 395 1.07 -22.23 15.88
C ALA A 395 0.59 -22.70 14.49
N ASN A 396 0.28 -24.00 14.32
CA ASN A 396 -0.03 -24.57 13.00
C ASN A 396 -1.32 -25.41 12.92
N GLU A 397 -2.38 -25.05 13.66
CA GLU A 397 -3.67 -25.78 13.61
C GLU A 397 -4.92 -24.90 13.46
N TRP A 398 -5.01 -24.00 12.46
CA TRP A 398 -6.31 -23.41 12.09
C TRP A 398 -6.42 -23.26 10.57
N ALA A 399 -6.85 -24.34 9.92
CA ALA A 399 -7.35 -24.37 8.54
C ALA A 399 -8.87 -24.20 8.51
#